data_AF-A0A182WF75-F1
#
_entry.id   AF-A0A182WF75-F1
#
_cell.length_a   1.000
_cell.length_b   1.000
_cell.length_c   1.000
_cell.angle_alpha   90.00
_cell.angle_beta   90.00
_cell.angle_gamma   90.00
#
_symmetry.space_group_name_H-M   'P 1'
#
loop_
_entity.id
_entity.type
_entity.pdbx_description
1 polymer ?
#
loop_
_entity_poly.entity_id
_entity_poly.type
_entity_poly.pdbx_seq_one_letter_code
_entity_poly.pdbx_strand_id
1 'polypeptide(L)'
;MERTLLLARQQRPLAAWGYYAFPYCFNMNGGASGRSENCSPDVQRENNRIMWLFDGSDIIFPSVYLRQKLSPSEREQLIRGRVREAIRVAQRTKPRRKVLTYLRYVYTDTIQYLTESDWINALAAMKGTGSDGIILWGSSFDLNTRQKCTSFKAYLDSTLGPVLSSLQPRYVVENLAEPST
;
A
#
# COMPACT_ATOMS: atom_id res chain seq x y z
N MET A 1 -7.18 17.62 -8.90
CA MET A 1 -7.05 16.14 -8.88
C MET A 1 -8.13 15.50 -9.74
N GLU A 2 -9.42 15.84 -9.57
CA GLU A 2 -10.52 15.24 -10.35
C GLU A 2 -10.33 15.30 -11.88
N ARG A 3 -10.07 16.48 -12.45
CA ARG A 3 -9.86 16.64 -13.90
C ARG A 3 -8.72 15.78 -14.45
N THR A 4 -7.64 15.64 -13.70
CA THR A 4 -6.50 14.80 -14.08
C THR A 4 -6.89 13.33 -14.10
N LEU A 5 -7.63 12.87 -13.09
CA LEU A 5 -8.12 11.49 -13.01
C LEU A 5 -9.08 11.18 -14.16
N LEU A 6 -10.01 12.10 -14.45
CA LEU A 6 -10.93 11.98 -15.58
C LEU A 6 -10.19 11.89 -16.91
N LEU A 7 -9.22 12.79 -17.14
CA LEU A 7 -8.42 12.77 -18.37
C LEU A 7 -7.60 11.49 -18.50
N ALA A 8 -6.96 11.02 -17.42
CA ALA A 8 -6.17 9.80 -17.43
C ALA A 8 -7.01 8.57 -17.81
N ARG A 9 -8.23 8.47 -17.25
CA ARG A 9 -9.20 7.43 -17.60
C ARG A 9 -9.65 7.51 -19.05
N GLN A 10 -9.96 8.71 -19.55
CA GLN A 10 -10.35 8.91 -20.95
C GLN A 10 -9.23 8.52 -21.92
N GLN A 11 -7.98 8.87 -21.60
CA GLN A 11 -6.83 8.59 -22.44
C GLN A 11 -6.38 7.13 -22.38
N ARG A 12 -6.62 6.44 -21.26
CA ARG A 12 -6.23 5.03 -21.05
C ARG A 12 -7.38 4.28 -20.37
N PRO A 13 -8.46 3.98 -21.11
CA PRO A 13 -9.69 3.43 -20.54
C PRO A 13 -9.57 1.98 -20.06
N LEU A 14 -8.53 1.26 -20.51
CA LEU A 14 -8.26 -0.13 -20.08
C LEU A 14 -7.36 -0.20 -18.82
N ALA A 15 -6.82 0.93 -18.36
CA ALA A 15 -6.04 0.98 -17.13
C ALA A 15 -6.93 1.27 -15.92
N ALA A 16 -6.51 0.80 -14.74
CA ALA A 16 -7.18 1.11 -13.47
C ALA A 16 -6.45 2.27 -12.78
N TRP A 17 -7.19 3.35 -12.50
CA TRP A 17 -6.62 4.60 -12.00
C TRP A 17 -6.91 4.85 -10.52
N GLY A 18 -6.00 5.55 -9.85
CA GLY A 18 -6.17 6.01 -8.48
C GLY A 18 -4.95 6.81 -8.05
N TYR A 19 -5.11 7.62 -6.99
CA TYR A 19 -4.00 8.39 -6.44
C TYR A 19 -3.24 7.63 -5.37
N TYR A 20 -1.92 7.61 -5.49
CA TYR A 20 -1.02 7.11 -4.43
C TYR A 20 -1.29 7.78 -3.08
N ALA A 21 -1.17 6.99 -2.02
CA ALA A 21 -1.31 7.32 -0.60
C ALA A 21 -2.71 7.65 -0.10
N PHE A 22 -3.72 7.80 -0.96
CA PHE A 22 -5.09 8.08 -0.53
C PHE A 22 -5.88 6.79 -0.19
N PRO A 23 -6.76 6.82 0.83
CA PRO A 23 -6.94 7.90 1.81
C PRO A 23 -5.79 7.98 2.81
N TYR A 24 -5.59 9.18 3.36
CA TYR A 24 -4.69 9.34 4.50
C TYR A 24 -5.38 8.96 5.82
N CYS A 25 -4.55 8.60 6.81
CA CYS A 25 -4.97 8.18 8.14
C CYS A 25 -4.22 8.92 9.27
N PHE A 26 -2.94 9.21 9.02
CA PHE A 26 -2.01 9.84 9.98
C PHE A 26 -1.87 9.13 11.33
N ASN A 27 -2.30 7.87 11.43
CA ASN A 27 -2.13 7.02 12.60
C ASN A 27 -0.64 6.74 12.88
N MET A 28 -0.37 6.35 14.13
CA MET A 28 0.97 6.08 14.63
C MET A 28 1.99 7.21 14.47
N ASN A 29 1.55 8.45 14.23
CA ASN A 29 2.44 9.61 14.22
C ASN A 29 2.69 10.15 15.64
N GLY A 30 3.75 10.95 15.79
CA GLY A 30 4.13 11.53 17.08
C GLY A 30 4.99 10.62 17.98
N GLY A 31 5.22 11.09 19.21
CA GLY A 31 5.87 10.34 20.29
C GLY A 31 4.98 9.21 20.82
N ALA A 32 5.51 8.36 21.71
CA ALA A 32 4.81 7.15 22.19
C ALA A 32 3.40 7.44 22.76
N SER A 33 3.19 8.57 23.42
CA SER A 33 1.90 9.00 23.98
C SER A 33 0.88 9.50 22.95
N GLY A 34 1.30 9.80 21.71
CA GLY A 34 0.42 10.30 20.64
C GLY A 34 0.04 9.25 19.59
N ARG A 35 0.51 8.01 19.77
CA ARG A 35 0.32 6.92 18.81
C ARG A 35 -1.03 6.24 19.04
N SER A 36 -1.87 6.25 18.00
CA SER A 36 -3.15 5.55 17.94
C SER A 36 -3.15 4.62 16.74
N GLU A 37 -3.76 3.44 16.87
CA GLU A 37 -4.03 2.55 15.74
C GLU A 37 -5.01 3.19 14.75
N ASN A 38 -6.13 3.73 15.24
CA ASN A 38 -7.20 4.26 14.38
C ASN A 38 -6.89 5.68 13.90
N CYS A 39 -7.31 5.98 12.66
CA CYS A 39 -7.34 7.34 12.13
C CYS A 39 -8.31 8.20 12.94
N SER A 40 -7.96 9.47 13.18
CA SER A 40 -8.79 10.35 13.97
C SER A 40 -10.17 10.59 13.33
N PRO A 41 -11.21 10.90 14.11
CA PRO A 41 -12.53 11.25 13.58
C PRO A 41 -12.50 12.43 12.59
N ASP A 42 -11.61 13.40 12.79
CA ASP A 42 -11.41 14.52 11.86
C ASP A 42 -10.93 14.05 10.49
N VAL A 43 -9.90 13.20 10.46
CA VAL A 43 -9.37 12.64 9.20
C VAL A 43 -10.44 11.82 8.47
N GLN A 44 -11.24 11.04 9.21
CA GLN A 44 -12.35 10.29 8.61
C GLN A 44 -13.43 11.21 8.02
N ARG A 45 -13.74 12.34 8.69
CA ARG A 45 -14.66 13.36 8.17
C ARG A 45 -14.11 14.05 6.93
N GLU A 46 -12.83 14.36 6.90
CA GLU A 46 -12.14 14.94 5.73
C GLU A 46 -12.16 13.97 4.55
N ASN A 47 -11.84 12.69 4.78
CA ASN A 47 -11.94 11.64 3.77
C ASN A 47 -13.38 11.51 3.23
N ASN A 48 -14.41 11.68 4.06
CA ASN A 48 -15.80 11.69 3.59
C ASN A 48 -16.11 12.90 2.67
N ARG A 49 -15.49 14.05 2.90
CA ARG A 49 -15.69 15.26 2.08
C ARG A 49 -15.05 15.15 0.69
N ILE A 50 -14.11 14.24 0.52
CA ILE A 50 -13.44 13.98 -0.76
C ILE A 50 -13.87 12.67 -1.42
N MET A 51 -15.08 12.17 -1.12
CA MET A 51 -15.59 10.95 -1.77
C MET A 51 -15.57 11.00 -3.30
N TRP A 52 -15.70 12.20 -3.89
CA TRP A 52 -15.53 12.41 -5.34
C TRP A 52 -14.21 11.86 -5.89
N LEU A 53 -13.13 11.86 -5.09
CA LEU A 53 -11.83 11.30 -5.49
C LEU A 53 -11.90 9.78 -5.60
N PHE A 54 -12.54 9.13 -4.63
CA PHE A 54 -12.67 7.67 -4.56
C PHE A 54 -13.72 7.16 -5.56
N ASP A 55 -14.81 7.91 -5.76
CA ASP A 55 -15.82 7.61 -6.76
C ASP A 55 -15.26 7.73 -8.19
N GLY A 56 -14.36 8.70 -8.42
CA GLY A 56 -13.66 8.83 -9.70
C GLY A 56 -12.52 7.82 -9.92
N SER A 57 -12.03 7.15 -8.87
CA SER A 57 -10.92 6.18 -8.94
C SER A 57 -11.42 4.77 -9.22
N ASP A 58 -10.62 3.92 -9.86
CA ASP A 58 -10.90 2.48 -10.01
C ASP A 58 -10.38 1.67 -8.82
N ILE A 59 -9.27 2.10 -8.23
CA ILE A 59 -8.58 1.45 -7.11
C ILE A 59 -8.13 2.50 -6.09
N ILE A 60 -8.14 2.14 -4.81
CA ILE A 60 -7.67 2.96 -3.69
C ILE A 60 -6.30 2.47 -3.24
N PHE A 61 -5.34 3.39 -3.07
CA PHE A 61 -3.92 3.08 -2.90
C PHE A 61 -3.32 3.65 -1.60
N PRO A 62 -3.73 3.17 -0.41
CA PRO A 62 -3.14 3.64 0.83
C PRO A 62 -1.67 3.24 0.94
N SER A 63 -0.82 4.13 1.47
CA SER A 63 0.56 3.79 1.82
C SER A 63 0.64 3.26 3.24
N VAL A 64 1.27 2.11 3.42
CA VAL A 64 1.46 1.47 4.73
C VAL A 64 2.93 1.29 5.08
N TYR A 65 3.78 2.23 4.62
CA TYR A 65 5.22 2.15 4.81
C TYR A 65 5.61 2.13 6.29
N LEU A 66 6.46 1.18 6.65
CA LEU A 66 6.90 0.96 8.02
C LEU A 66 8.03 1.90 8.42
N ARG A 67 8.20 2.06 9.73
CA ARG A 67 9.32 2.77 10.36
C ARG A 67 9.93 1.88 11.42
N GLN A 68 11.25 1.78 11.44
CA GLN A 68 11.99 0.89 12.33
C GLN A 68 11.84 1.33 13.80
N LYS A 69 11.66 2.63 14.06
CA LYS A 69 11.42 3.15 15.42
C LYS A 69 10.09 2.70 16.07
N LEU A 70 9.16 2.13 15.31
CA LEU A 70 7.95 1.51 15.84
C LEU A 70 8.28 0.09 16.28
N SER A 71 7.71 -0.37 17.39
CA SER A 71 7.74 -1.78 17.78
C SER A 71 7.01 -2.65 16.74
N PRO A 72 7.26 -3.97 16.69
CA PRO A 72 6.55 -4.87 15.78
C PRO A 72 5.02 -4.73 15.87
N SER A 73 4.47 -4.68 17.09
CA SER A 73 3.02 -4.50 17.28
C SER A 73 2.54 -3.15 16.73
N GLU A 74 3.27 -2.07 16.95
CA GLU A 74 2.90 -0.75 16.42
C GLU A 74 2.96 -0.68 14.89
N ARG A 75 3.87 -1.44 14.25
CA ARG A 75 3.92 -1.55 12.78
C ARG A 75 2.68 -2.24 12.23
N GLU A 76 2.21 -3.30 12.88
CA GLU A 76 0.95 -3.94 12.50
C GLU A 76 -0.25 -3.02 12.72
N GLN A 77 -0.32 -2.34 13.88
CA GLN A 77 -1.37 -1.37 14.17
C GLN A 77 -1.37 -0.22 13.14
N LEU A 78 -0.19 0.27 12.71
CA LEU A 78 -0.07 1.25 11.62
C LEU A 78 -0.77 0.74 10.37
N ILE A 79 -0.46 -0.49 9.95
CA ILE A 79 -1.07 -1.12 8.77
C ILE A 79 -2.57 -1.24 8.94
N ARG A 80 -3.04 -1.87 10.03
CA ARG A 80 -4.46 -2.12 10.26
C ARG A 80 -5.27 -0.83 10.23
N GLY A 81 -4.83 0.22 10.91
CA GLY A 81 -5.53 1.50 10.89
C GLY A 81 -5.68 2.11 9.49
N ARG A 82 -4.61 2.10 8.71
CA ARG A 82 -4.61 2.65 7.34
C ARG A 82 -5.45 1.83 6.38
N VAL A 83 -5.34 0.50 6.45
CA VAL A 83 -6.15 -0.41 5.61
C VAL A 83 -7.62 -0.31 6.00
N ARG A 84 -7.94 -0.28 7.29
CA ARG A 84 -9.32 -0.11 7.78
C ARG A 84 -9.95 1.16 7.22
N GLU A 85 -9.24 2.27 7.19
CA GLU A 85 -9.75 3.51 6.62
C GLU A 85 -9.94 3.43 5.10
N ALA A 86 -8.99 2.84 4.39
CA ALA A 86 -9.11 2.59 2.95
C ALA A 86 -10.35 1.71 2.63
N ILE A 87 -10.60 0.67 3.43
CA ILE A 87 -11.79 -0.17 3.29
C ILE A 87 -13.06 0.60 3.64
N ARG A 88 -13.04 1.42 4.68
CA ARG A 88 -14.17 2.26 5.09
C ARG A 88 -14.60 3.19 3.95
N VAL A 89 -13.66 3.84 3.24
CA VAL A 89 -13.98 4.68 2.08
C VAL A 89 -14.38 3.85 0.86
N ALA A 90 -13.69 2.73 0.60
CA ALA A 90 -14.01 1.82 -0.52
C ALA A 90 -15.45 1.28 -0.44
N GLN A 91 -15.93 0.95 0.76
CA GLN A 91 -17.30 0.47 0.97
C GLN A 91 -18.37 1.53 0.65
N ARG A 92 -18.01 2.81 0.63
CA ARG A 92 -18.93 3.90 0.27
C ARG A 92 -18.99 4.19 -1.22
N THR A 93 -18.02 3.73 -2.00
CA THR A 93 -18.06 3.90 -3.46
C THR A 93 -19.02 2.91 -4.09
N LYS A 94 -19.57 3.25 -5.26
CA LYS A 94 -20.42 2.35 -6.05
C LYS A 94 -19.89 2.23 -7.48
N PRO A 95 -19.43 1.04 -7.93
CA PRO A 95 -19.23 -0.19 -7.14
C PRO A 95 -18.11 -0.03 -6.08
N ARG A 96 -17.99 -0.99 -5.15
CA ARG A 96 -16.89 -1.01 -4.17
C ARG A 96 -15.54 -1.01 -4.91
N ARG A 97 -14.70 -0.01 -4.69
CA ARG A 97 -13.35 0.01 -5.26
C ARG A 97 -12.44 -1.01 -4.56
N LYS A 98 -11.49 -1.58 -5.31
CA LYS A 98 -10.45 -2.44 -4.72
C LYS A 98 -9.46 -1.59 -3.92
N VAL A 99 -8.84 -2.17 -2.90
CA VAL A 99 -7.80 -1.55 -2.09
C VAL A 99 -6.49 -2.30 -2.31
N LEU A 100 -5.50 -1.64 -2.94
CA LEU A 100 -4.16 -2.19 -3.10
C LEU A 100 -3.18 -1.37 -2.26
N THR A 101 -2.51 -2.03 -1.31
CA THR A 101 -1.66 -1.36 -0.32
C THR A 101 -0.24 -1.17 -0.83
N TYR A 102 0.27 0.05 -0.75
CA TYR A 102 1.67 0.34 -1.06
C TYR A 102 2.57 0.02 0.14
N LEU A 103 3.55 -0.86 -0.07
CA LEU A 103 4.58 -1.19 0.92
C LEU A 103 5.98 -1.09 0.30
N ARG A 104 6.94 -0.56 1.07
CA ARG A 104 8.36 -0.57 0.71
C ARG A 104 9.04 -1.81 1.27
N TYR A 105 10.09 -2.26 0.62
CA TYR A 105 10.98 -3.30 1.14
C TYR A 105 12.02 -2.81 2.15
N VAL A 106 12.01 -1.51 2.47
CA VAL A 106 12.84 -0.89 3.49
C VAL A 106 12.00 -0.10 4.48
N TYR A 107 12.50 0.08 5.70
CA TYR A 107 11.93 1.05 6.64
C TYR A 107 12.15 2.47 6.13
N THR A 108 11.13 3.32 6.29
CA THR A 108 11.13 4.69 5.75
C THR A 108 12.16 5.59 6.45
N ASP A 109 12.41 5.34 7.73
CA ASP A 109 13.28 6.16 8.59
C ASP A 109 14.75 5.75 8.56
N THR A 110 15.08 4.50 8.22
CA THR A 110 16.47 4.00 8.25
C THR A 110 16.97 3.45 6.92
N ILE A 111 16.08 3.19 5.96
CA ILE A 111 16.39 2.57 4.66
C ILE A 111 17.00 1.16 4.80
N GLN A 112 16.92 0.55 6.00
CA GLN A 112 17.26 -0.86 6.19
C GLN A 112 16.15 -1.75 5.62
N TYR A 113 16.54 -2.91 5.09
CA TYR A 113 15.58 -3.91 4.60
C TYR A 113 14.63 -4.36 5.72
N LEU A 114 13.36 -4.58 5.37
CA LEU A 114 12.40 -5.18 6.31
C LEU A 114 12.85 -6.59 6.67
N THR A 115 12.62 -6.99 7.93
CA THR A 115 12.91 -8.35 8.36
C THR A 115 11.88 -9.33 7.79
N GLU A 116 12.21 -10.62 7.77
CA GLU A 116 11.25 -11.68 7.41
C GLU A 116 9.98 -11.60 8.26
N SER A 117 10.13 -11.42 9.58
CA SER A 117 9.01 -11.29 10.51
C SER A 117 8.14 -10.06 10.21
N ASP A 118 8.75 -8.92 9.91
CA ASP A 118 7.99 -7.72 9.55
C ASP A 118 7.25 -7.89 8.22
N TRP A 119 7.81 -8.62 7.25
CA TRP A 119 7.07 -8.96 6.03
C TRP A 119 5.86 -9.85 6.32
N ILE A 120 6.05 -10.94 7.05
CA ILE A 120 4.98 -11.89 7.39
C ILE A 120 3.85 -11.16 8.14
N ASN A 121 4.20 -10.39 9.18
CA ASN A 121 3.24 -9.66 10.00
C ASN A 121 2.55 -8.55 9.20
N ALA A 122 3.29 -7.85 8.34
CA ALA A 122 2.69 -6.81 7.48
C ALA A 122 1.68 -7.41 6.50
N LEU A 123 2.06 -8.48 5.80
CA LEU A 123 1.19 -9.18 4.85
C LEU A 123 -0.06 -9.73 5.54
N ALA A 124 0.11 -10.33 6.72
CA ALA A 124 -1.00 -10.81 7.54
C ALA A 124 -1.93 -9.66 7.97
N ALA A 125 -1.39 -8.54 8.45
CA ALA A 125 -2.17 -7.37 8.86
C ALA A 125 -2.92 -6.73 7.67
N MET A 126 -2.29 -6.62 6.50
CA MET A 126 -2.93 -6.10 5.27
C MET A 126 -4.08 -7.01 4.84
N LYS A 127 -3.83 -8.32 4.72
CA LYS A 127 -4.85 -9.31 4.31
C LYS A 127 -5.99 -9.41 5.32
N GLY A 128 -5.67 -9.52 6.61
CA GLY A 128 -6.65 -9.65 7.69
C GLY A 128 -7.55 -8.43 7.86
N THR A 129 -7.11 -7.25 7.41
CA THR A 129 -7.90 -6.01 7.46
C THR A 129 -8.65 -5.72 6.16
N GLY A 130 -8.49 -6.57 5.13
CA GLY A 130 -9.29 -6.51 3.91
C GLY A 130 -8.60 -5.93 2.68
N SER A 131 -7.27 -5.74 2.68
CA SER A 131 -6.53 -5.35 1.47
C SER A 131 -6.74 -6.40 0.37
N ASP A 132 -7.10 -5.95 -0.83
CA ASP A 132 -7.34 -6.81 -2.01
C ASP A 132 -6.02 -7.26 -2.67
N GLY A 133 -4.91 -6.59 -2.36
CA GLY A 133 -3.56 -6.93 -2.82
C GLY A 133 -2.50 -5.95 -2.33
N ILE A 134 -1.27 -6.12 -2.81
CA ILE A 134 -0.09 -5.33 -2.45
C ILE A 134 0.57 -4.76 -3.69
N ILE A 135 1.11 -3.54 -3.57
CA ILE A 135 2.06 -2.97 -4.51
C ILE A 135 3.40 -2.80 -3.78
N LEU A 136 4.40 -3.56 -4.22
CA LEU A 136 5.78 -3.42 -3.75
C LEU A 136 6.43 -2.22 -4.45
N TRP A 137 6.88 -1.24 -3.69
CA TRP A 137 7.52 -0.04 -4.23
C TRP A 137 8.97 0.07 -3.76
N GLY A 138 9.84 0.55 -4.66
CA GLY A 138 11.24 0.87 -4.39
C GLY A 138 11.61 2.24 -4.93
N SER A 139 12.51 2.95 -4.25
CA SER A 139 13.07 4.19 -4.79
C SER A 139 14.17 3.87 -5.80
N SER A 140 14.31 4.68 -6.85
CA SER A 140 15.48 4.61 -7.72
C SER A 140 16.79 4.83 -6.94
N PHE A 141 16.76 5.61 -5.86
CA PHE A 141 17.92 5.81 -4.97
C PHE A 141 18.33 4.55 -4.21
N ASP A 142 17.41 3.61 -4.00
CA ASP A 142 17.68 2.35 -3.30
C ASP A 142 18.46 1.37 -4.20
N LEU A 143 18.52 1.62 -5.52
CA LEU A 143 19.10 0.74 -6.55
C LEU A 143 20.02 1.48 -7.54
N ASN A 144 20.55 2.65 -7.18
CA ASN A 144 21.32 3.50 -8.10
C ASN A 144 22.81 3.14 -8.25
N THR A 145 23.27 2.04 -7.67
CA THR A 145 24.66 1.55 -7.82
C THR A 145 24.67 0.03 -7.95
N ARG A 146 25.71 -0.52 -8.60
CA ARG A 146 25.89 -1.98 -8.71
C ARG A 146 25.84 -2.66 -7.34
N GLN A 147 26.51 -2.10 -6.35
CA GLN A 147 26.54 -2.64 -4.99
C GLN A 147 25.13 -2.73 -4.40
N LYS A 148 24.35 -1.65 -4.47
CA LYS A 148 22.96 -1.65 -3.98
C LYS A 148 22.08 -2.66 -4.72
N CYS A 149 22.22 -2.79 -6.03
CA CYS A 149 21.51 -3.81 -6.80
C CYS A 149 21.89 -5.23 -6.37
N THR A 150 23.19 -5.51 -6.16
CA THR A 150 23.66 -6.80 -5.67
C THR A 150 23.15 -7.10 -4.26
N SER A 151 23.16 -6.12 -3.36
CA SER A 151 22.59 -6.25 -2.00
C SER A 151 21.09 -6.50 -2.04
N PHE A 152 20.34 -5.79 -2.87
CA PHE A 152 18.90 -6.02 -3.04
C PHE A 152 18.61 -7.39 -3.63
N LYS A 153 19.39 -7.84 -4.63
CA LYS A 153 19.25 -9.19 -5.17
C LYS A 153 19.49 -10.26 -4.09
N ALA A 154 20.54 -10.12 -3.29
CA ALA A 154 20.80 -11.05 -2.19
C ALA A 154 19.66 -11.07 -1.16
N TYR A 155 19.08 -9.90 -0.83
CA TYR A 155 17.92 -9.79 0.03
C TYR A 155 16.63 -10.38 -0.60
N LEU A 156 16.45 -10.18 -1.90
CA LEU A 156 15.34 -10.75 -2.66
C LEU A 156 15.42 -12.28 -2.65
N ASP A 157 16.59 -12.84 -2.94
CA ASP A 157 16.78 -14.28 -3.02
C ASP A 157 16.66 -14.96 -1.64
N SER A 158 17.14 -14.30 -0.57
CA SER A 158 17.21 -14.91 0.77
C SER A 158 16.03 -14.60 1.70
N THR A 159 15.28 -13.52 1.48
CA THR A 159 14.20 -13.09 2.40
C THR A 159 12.91 -12.77 1.66
N LEU A 160 12.90 -11.74 0.81
CA LEU A 160 11.66 -11.22 0.24
C LEU A 160 11.00 -12.23 -0.72
N GLY A 161 11.77 -12.83 -1.63
CA GLY A 161 11.29 -13.81 -2.59
C GLY A 161 10.64 -15.03 -1.92
N PRO A 162 11.33 -15.70 -0.97
CA PRO A 162 10.74 -16.79 -0.19
C PRO A 162 9.43 -16.39 0.53
N VAL A 163 9.40 -15.23 1.20
CA VAL A 163 8.18 -14.77 1.88
C VAL A 163 7.03 -14.56 0.91
N LEU A 164 7.26 -13.88 -0.22
CA LEU A 164 6.22 -13.66 -1.22
C LEU A 164 5.75 -14.96 -1.88
N SER A 165 6.66 -15.92 -2.11
CA SER A 165 6.33 -17.22 -2.69
C SER A 165 5.49 -18.09 -1.76
N SER A 166 5.60 -17.89 -0.44
CA SER A 166 4.76 -18.56 0.55
C SER A 166 3.30 -18.08 0.52
N LEU A 167 3.03 -16.92 -0.08
CA LEU A 167 1.67 -16.43 -0.25
C LEU A 167 1.00 -17.20 -1.40
N GLN A 168 -0.02 -18.01 -1.09
CA GLN A 168 -0.85 -18.60 -2.14
C GLN A 168 -1.51 -17.50 -2.99
N PRO A 169 -1.20 -17.39 -4.30
CA PRO A 169 -1.86 -16.43 -5.17
C PRO A 169 -3.33 -16.85 -5.31
N ARG A 170 -4.27 -16.01 -4.85
CA ARG A 170 -5.69 -16.17 -5.22
C ARG A 170 -6.00 -15.61 -6.59
N TYR A 171 -5.13 -14.74 -7.11
CA TYR A 171 -5.25 -14.11 -8.41
C TYR A 171 -3.86 -13.96 -9.03
N VAL A 172 -3.63 -14.64 -10.16
CA VAL A 172 -2.61 -14.27 -11.13
C VAL A 172 -3.29 -13.27 -12.07
N VAL A 173 -2.67 -12.13 -12.34
CA VAL A 173 -3.10 -11.31 -13.47
C VAL A 173 -2.78 -12.16 -14.70
N GLU A 174 -3.79 -12.83 -15.26
CA GLU A 174 -3.65 -13.46 -16.57
C GLU A 174 -3.13 -12.39 -17.51
N ASN A 175 -2.06 -12.72 -18.23
CA ASN A 175 -1.40 -11.85 -19.18
C ASN A 175 -2.47 -11.08 -19.97
N LEU A 176 -2.34 -9.76 -20.03
CA LEU A 176 -3.07 -8.94 -21.00
C LEU A 176 -2.91 -9.66 -22.34
N ALA A 177 -4.01 -10.11 -22.93
CA ALA A 177 -4.00 -10.79 -24.21
C ALA A 177 -3.14 -9.96 -25.17
N GLU A 178 -2.15 -10.60 -25.80
CA GLU A 178 -1.39 -9.93 -26.85
C GLU A 178 -2.40 -9.39 -27.89
N PRO A 179 -2.20 -8.16 -28.40
CA PRO A 179 -3.03 -7.68 -29.48
C PRO A 179 -2.87 -8.66 -30.65
N SER A 180 -3.97 -9.31 -31.02
CA SER A 180 -4.04 -10.13 -32.23
C SER A 180 -3.56 -9.31 -33.42
N THR A 181 -2.50 -9.79 -34.07
CA THR A 181 -1.96 -9.30 -35.34
C THR A 181 -3.01 -9.26 -36.44
#